data_AF-A0A7S1WEE7-F1
#
_entry.id   AF-A0A7S1WEE7-F1
#
_cell.length_a   1.000
_cell.length_b   1.000
_cell.length_c   1.000
_cell.angle_alpha   90.00
_cell.angle_beta   90.00
_cell.angle_gamma   90.00
#
_symmetry.space_group_name_H-M   'P 1'
#
loop_
_entity.id
_entity.type
_entity.pdbx_description
1 polymer ?
#
loop_
_entity_poly.entity_id
_entity_poly.type
_entity_poly.pdbx_seq_one_letter_code
_entity_poly.pdbx_strand_id
1 'polypeptide(L)'
;EVEKDHVEGFAPEVAWVTKSGNSDLAKPIAIRPTSETIMYPAFAKWIRSHRDLPLKLNQWANVVRWEFKQVTPFLRSREFLWQEGHTAHATRDEARQMAMAVLDIYAELYEELLAVPVIKGMKSEAEKFA
;
A
#
# COMPACT_ATOMS: atom_id res chain seq x y z
N GLU A 1 10.32 -17.33 -2.84
CA GLU A 1 9.77 -16.39 -3.84
C GLU A 1 8.58 -15.74 -3.17
N VAL A 2 8.68 -14.47 -2.78
CA VAL A 2 7.63 -13.79 -2.02
C VAL A 2 6.85 -12.93 -3.03
N GLU A 3 5.55 -13.19 -3.19
CA GLU A 3 4.59 -12.37 -3.94
C GLU A 3 4.94 -12.10 -5.43
N LYS A 4 4.97 -13.14 -6.27
CA LYS A 4 5.16 -12.97 -7.73
C LYS A 4 4.09 -12.09 -8.38
N ASP A 5 2.83 -12.28 -8.02
CA ASP A 5 1.69 -11.61 -8.66
C ASP A 5 1.64 -10.10 -8.35
N HIS A 6 1.89 -9.70 -7.10
CA HIS A 6 2.03 -8.29 -6.72
C HIS A 6 3.23 -7.62 -7.40
N VAL A 7 4.38 -8.30 -7.41
CA VAL A 7 5.61 -7.73 -7.99
C VAL A 7 5.46 -7.52 -9.50
N GLU A 8 4.76 -8.40 -10.22
CA GLU A 8 4.52 -8.25 -11.66
C GLU A 8 3.63 -7.04 -11.98
N GLY A 9 2.60 -6.77 -11.17
CA GLY A 9 1.74 -5.60 -11.33
C GLY A 9 2.46 -4.26 -11.13
N PHE A 10 3.44 -4.21 -10.23
CA PHE A 10 4.23 -3.01 -9.93
C PHE A 10 5.55 -2.91 -10.69
N ALA A 11 6.03 -4.01 -11.29
CA ALA A 11 7.34 -4.11 -11.95
C ALA A 11 7.69 -2.93 -12.88
N PRO A 12 6.80 -2.44 -13.76
CA PRO A 12 7.13 -1.30 -14.62
C PRO A 12 7.31 0.02 -13.86
N GLU A 13 6.70 0.18 -12.68
CA GLU A 13 6.67 1.44 -11.93
C GLU A 13 7.69 1.51 -10.78
N VAL A 14 8.51 0.47 -10.57
CA VAL A 14 9.51 0.44 -9.49
C VAL A 14 10.74 1.27 -9.84
N ALA A 15 11.03 2.28 -9.02
CA ALA A 15 12.29 3.01 -9.09
C ALA A 15 13.41 2.23 -8.38
N TRP A 16 14.51 1.97 -9.08
CA TRP A 16 15.66 1.21 -8.58
C TRP A 16 16.86 2.10 -8.30
N VAL A 17 17.43 1.95 -7.11
CA VAL A 17 18.73 2.50 -6.73
C VAL A 17 19.80 1.44 -6.99
N THR A 18 20.73 1.75 -7.89
CA THR A 18 21.82 0.83 -8.28
C THR A 18 23.22 1.36 -7.93
N LYS A 19 23.35 2.64 -7.59
CA LYS A 19 24.63 3.31 -7.29
C LYS A 19 24.53 4.21 -6.06
N SER A 20 25.65 4.38 -5.36
CA SER A 20 25.86 5.41 -4.34
C SER A 20 27.10 6.23 -4.71
N GLY A 21 26.88 7.49 -5.11
CA GLY A 21 27.92 8.30 -5.76
C GLY A 21 28.42 7.62 -7.04
N ASN A 22 29.72 7.31 -7.09
CA ASN A 22 30.36 6.63 -8.23
C ASN A 22 30.50 5.12 -8.05
N SER A 23 30.03 4.54 -6.93
CA SER A 23 30.17 3.10 -6.65
C SER A 23 28.86 2.35 -6.90
N ASP A 24 28.95 1.20 -7.57
CA ASP A 24 27.83 0.28 -7.76
C ASP A 24 27.44 -0.43 -6.46
N LEU A 25 26.14 -0.61 -6.24
CA LEU A 25 25.62 -1.42 -5.14
C LEU A 25 25.73 -2.91 -5.50
N ALA A 26 26.13 -3.74 -4.54
CA ALA A 26 26.22 -5.20 -4.73
C ALA A 26 24.86 -5.83 -5.12
N LYS A 27 23.76 -5.23 -4.66
CA LYS A 27 22.39 -5.57 -5.07
C LYS A 27 21.60 -4.28 -5.26
N PRO A 28 20.86 -4.12 -6.37
CA PRO A 28 19.90 -3.04 -6.54
C PRO A 28 18.88 -3.03 -5.40
N ILE A 29 18.50 -1.84 -4.95
CA ILE A 29 17.49 -1.63 -3.92
C ILE A 29 16.34 -0.85 -4.54
N ALA A 30 15.11 -1.34 -4.35
CA ALA A 30 13.91 -0.63 -4.79
C ALA A 30 13.53 0.48 -3.81
N ILE A 31 13.10 1.63 -4.34
CA ILE A 31 12.32 2.60 -3.58
C ILE A 31 10.89 2.06 -3.47
N ARG A 32 10.29 2.15 -2.28
CA ARG A 32 8.97 1.55 -2.02
C ARG A 32 7.87 2.10 -2.95
N PRO A 33 7.18 1.24 -3.73
CA PRO A 33 5.93 1.59 -4.42
C PRO A 33 4.70 1.37 -3.54
N THR A 34 4.87 0.55 -2.49
CA THR A 34 3.96 0.16 -1.41
C THR A 34 4.77 -0.72 -0.43
N SER A 35 4.27 -1.00 0.79
CA SER A 35 5.11 -1.58 1.85
C SER A 35 4.81 -3.04 2.23
N GLU A 36 3.96 -3.77 1.49
CA GLU A 36 3.61 -5.18 1.75
C GLU A 36 4.85 -6.05 1.91
N THR A 37 5.75 -6.00 0.93
CA THR A 37 7.00 -6.80 0.92
C THR A 37 7.99 -6.41 2.02
N ILE A 38 7.85 -5.22 2.61
CA ILE A 38 8.65 -4.75 3.74
C ILE A 38 8.01 -5.16 5.08
N MET A 39 6.69 -4.97 5.20
CA MET A 39 5.94 -5.14 6.45
C MET A 39 5.61 -6.60 6.74
N TYR A 40 5.19 -7.39 5.75
CA TYR A 40 4.69 -8.75 5.97
C TYR A 40 5.74 -9.74 6.48
N PRO A 41 7.03 -9.65 6.10
CA PRO A 41 8.08 -10.42 6.76
C PRO A 41 8.23 -10.10 8.26
N ALA A 42 7.93 -8.86 8.68
CA ALA A 42 7.92 -8.49 10.10
C ALA A 42 6.64 -9.03 10.79
N PHE A 43 5.48 -8.93 10.14
CA PHE A 43 4.23 -9.50 10.66
C PHE A 43 4.37 -11.00 10.93
N ALA A 44 4.96 -11.75 9.99
CA ALA A 44 5.23 -13.17 10.15
C ALA A 44 6.18 -13.50 11.31
N LYS A 45 7.05 -12.56 11.70
CA LYS A 45 7.92 -12.71 12.88
C LYS A 45 7.20 -12.39 14.19
N TRP A 46 6.27 -11.43 14.17
CA TRP A 46 5.56 -10.96 15.36
C TRP A 46 4.35 -11.83 15.73
N ILE A 47 3.59 -12.30 14.74
CA ILE A 47 2.38 -13.08 14.96
C ILE A 47 2.76 -14.55 15.14
N ARG A 48 2.67 -15.07 16.36
CA ARG A 48 3.01 -16.46 16.72
C ARG A 48 1.83 -17.25 17.26
N SER A 49 0.78 -16.57 17.71
CA SER A 49 -0.44 -17.16 18.24
C SER A 49 -1.65 -16.26 17.95
N HIS A 50 -2.85 -16.78 18.19
CA HIS A 50 -4.09 -16.01 18.10
C HIS A 50 -4.12 -14.78 19.02
N ARG A 51 -3.29 -14.75 20.09
CA ARG A 51 -3.23 -13.63 21.03
C ARG A 51 -2.46 -12.42 20.50
N ASP A 52 -1.68 -12.62 19.44
CA ASP A 52 -0.94 -11.55 18.77
C ASP A 52 -1.82 -10.83 17.72
N LEU A 53 -3.06 -11.29 17.56
CA LEU A 53 -4.06 -10.73 16.67
C LEU A 53 -5.17 -10.03 17.46
N PRO A 54 -5.75 -8.94 16.93
CA PRO A 54 -5.42 -8.32 15.65
C PRO A 54 -4.15 -7.46 15.74
N LEU A 55 -3.31 -7.51 14.71
CA LEU A 55 -2.23 -6.55 14.52
C LEU A 55 -2.74 -5.43 13.61
N LYS A 56 -2.67 -4.18 14.04
CA LYS A 56 -3.11 -3.02 13.26
C LYS A 56 -2.02 -1.95 13.26
N LEU A 57 -1.41 -1.70 12.10
CA LEU A 57 -0.35 -0.70 11.95
C LEU A 57 -0.71 0.28 10.83
N ASN A 58 -0.32 1.53 11.03
CA ASN A 58 -0.48 2.61 10.06
C ASN A 58 0.81 3.41 10.01
N GLN A 59 1.22 3.83 8.81
CA GLN A 59 2.34 4.75 8.63
C GLN A 59 2.00 5.88 7.67
N TRP A 60 2.52 7.06 7.98
CA TRP A 60 2.50 8.23 7.10
C TRP A 60 3.88 8.42 6.52
N ALA A 61 4.03 8.33 5.20
CA ALA A 61 5.30 8.61 4.53
C ALA A 61 5.11 8.78 3.01
N ASN A 62 6.19 9.15 2.32
CA ASN A 62 6.24 9.31 0.87
C ASN A 62 6.41 7.95 0.14
N VAL A 63 5.74 7.79 -0.99
CA VAL A 63 5.84 6.61 -1.87
C VAL A 63 6.22 7.05 -3.27
N VAL A 64 6.96 6.19 -3.98
CA VAL A 64 7.39 6.45 -5.35
C VAL A 64 6.82 5.40 -6.29
N ARG A 65 6.04 5.84 -7.27
CA ARG A 65 5.58 5.04 -8.42
C ARG A 65 5.99 5.76 -9.69
N TRP A 66 6.84 5.14 -10.50
CA TRP A 66 7.44 5.77 -11.68
C TRP A 66 6.50 5.77 -12.89
N GLU A 67 5.33 6.37 -12.71
CA GLU A 67 4.25 6.45 -13.69
C GLU A 67 4.70 7.11 -15.02
N PHE A 68 4.30 6.48 -16.12
CA PHE A 68 4.61 6.89 -17.50
C PHE A 68 3.48 7.70 -18.15
N LYS A 69 2.26 7.59 -17.62
CA LYS A 69 1.12 8.41 -18.05
C LYS A 69 1.31 9.87 -17.65
N GLN A 70 0.49 10.74 -18.22
CA GLN A 70 0.52 12.17 -17.94
C GLN A 70 0.39 12.47 -16.44
N VAL A 71 1.41 13.13 -15.89
CA VAL A 71 1.41 13.59 -14.50
C VAL A 71 0.52 14.81 -14.34
N THR A 72 -0.29 14.80 -13.29
CA THR A 72 -1.20 15.91 -12.91
C THR A 72 -0.98 16.20 -11.43
N PRO A 73 -0.63 17.44 -11.03
CA PRO A 73 -0.40 17.77 -9.62
C PRO A 73 -1.54 17.28 -8.73
N PHE A 74 -1.18 16.70 -7.58
CA PHE A 74 -2.06 16.03 -6.60
C PHE A 74 -2.76 14.75 -7.10
N LEU A 75 -3.31 14.74 -8.31
CA LEU A 75 -4.12 13.62 -8.81
C LEU A 75 -3.27 12.44 -9.30
N ARG A 76 -2.08 12.72 -9.84
CA ARG A 76 -1.14 11.71 -10.36
C ARG A 76 0.29 12.26 -10.39
N SER A 77 1.07 11.96 -9.37
CA SER A 77 2.50 12.30 -9.30
C SER A 77 3.36 11.06 -9.12
N ARG A 78 4.66 11.16 -9.44
CA ARG A 78 5.61 10.05 -9.26
C ARG A 78 5.98 9.82 -7.81
N GLU A 79 6.05 10.89 -7.03
CA GLU A 79 6.18 10.84 -5.59
C GLU A 79 4.95 11.50 -4.97
N PHE A 80 4.36 10.85 -3.96
CA PHE A 80 3.23 11.40 -3.22
C PHE A 80 3.28 10.97 -1.76
N LEU A 81 2.67 11.80 -0.91
CA LEU A 81 2.48 11.51 0.50
C LEU A 81 1.20 10.69 0.67
N TRP A 82 1.24 9.65 1.49
CA TRP A 82 0.04 8.89 1.82
C TRP A 82 0.08 8.35 3.25
N GLN A 83 -1.06 7.82 3.68
CA GLN A 83 -1.09 6.82 4.74
C GLN A 83 -1.29 5.44 4.11
N GLU A 84 -0.69 4.43 4.72
CA GLU A 84 -1.02 3.04 4.44
C GLU A 84 -1.23 2.29 5.76
N GLY A 85 -2.40 1.65 5.86
CA GLY A 85 -2.79 0.81 6.98
C GLY A 85 -2.71 -0.66 6.60
N HIS A 86 -1.93 -1.45 7.35
CA HIS A 86 -1.84 -2.89 7.18
C HIS A 86 -2.32 -3.57 8.46
N THR A 87 -3.27 -4.49 8.31
CA THR A 87 -3.89 -5.18 9.44
C THR A 87 -3.92 -6.68 9.22
N ALA A 88 -3.75 -7.45 10.29
CA ALA A 88 -3.92 -8.90 10.30
C ALA A 88 -4.93 -9.27 11.39
N HIS A 89 -5.87 -10.17 11.05
CA HIS A 89 -6.99 -10.54 11.92
C HIS A 89 -7.10 -12.06 12.01
N ALA A 90 -7.72 -12.56 13.09
CA ALA A 90 -7.89 -13.99 13.30
C ALA A 90 -8.99 -14.56 12.38
N THR A 91 -9.99 -13.75 12.06
CA THR A 91 -11.14 -14.16 11.23
C THR A 91 -11.34 -13.25 10.02
N ARG A 92 -11.93 -13.82 8.97
CA ARG A 92 -12.33 -13.09 7.76
C ARG A 92 -13.35 -11.99 8.07
N ASP A 93 -14.26 -12.24 9.00
CA ASP A 93 -15.32 -11.29 9.35
C ASP A 93 -14.74 -10.04 10.02
N GLU A 94 -13.77 -10.19 10.93
CA GLU A 94 -13.03 -9.06 11.50
C GLU A 94 -12.29 -8.25 10.43
N ALA A 95 -11.61 -8.94 9.50
CA ALA A 95 -10.90 -8.29 8.40
C ALA A 95 -11.86 -7.50 7.49
N ARG A 96 -13.03 -8.08 7.18
CA ARG A 96 -14.07 -7.42 6.37
C ARG A 96 -14.65 -6.21 7.09
N GLN A 97 -14.95 -6.33 8.39
CA GLN A 97 -15.43 -5.20 9.20
C GLN A 97 -14.40 -4.06 9.23
N MET A 98 -13.12 -4.38 9.39
CA MET A 98 -12.04 -3.38 9.35
C MET A 98 -11.98 -2.68 7.98
N ALA A 99 -12.04 -3.43 6.88
CA ALA A 99 -12.02 -2.84 5.53
C ALA A 99 -13.20 -1.89 5.27
N MET A 100 -14.42 -2.27 5.70
CA MET A 100 -15.59 -1.42 5.57
C MET A 100 -15.52 -0.17 6.46
N ALA A 101 -15.04 -0.31 7.69
CA ALA A 101 -14.85 0.84 8.60
C ALA A 101 -13.85 1.85 8.03
N VAL A 102 -12.75 1.39 7.41
CA VAL A 102 -11.78 2.28 6.76
C VAL A 102 -12.36 2.93 5.51
N LEU A 103 -13.17 2.21 4.73
CA LEU A 103 -13.88 2.81 3.58
C LEU A 103 -14.83 3.93 4.02
N ASP A 104 -15.51 3.76 5.15
CA ASP A 104 -16.38 4.80 5.73
C ASP A 104 -15.56 6.00 6.21
N ILE A 105 -14.40 5.80 6.84
CA ILE A 105 -13.46 6.89 7.19
C ILE A 105 -13.01 7.66 5.95
N TYR A 106 -12.72 6.96 4.85
CA TYR A 106 -12.35 7.63 3.59
C TYR A 106 -13.51 8.42 3.00
N ALA A 107 -14.75 7.93 3.11
CA ALA A 107 -15.92 8.69 2.69
C ALA A 107 -16.13 9.93 3.56
N GLU A 108 -16.06 9.81 4.89
CA GLU A 108 -16.17 10.92 5.83
C GLU A 108 -15.10 12.00 5.58
N LEU A 109 -13.85 11.58 5.31
CA LEU A 109 -12.78 12.51 4.93
C LEU A 109 -13.16 13.35 3.71
N TYR A 110 -13.71 12.72 2.67
CA TYR A 110 -14.09 13.46 1.46
C TYR A 110 -15.35 14.30 1.66
N GLU A 111 -16.38 13.75 2.28
CA GLU A 111 -17.69 14.39 2.41
C GLU A 111 -17.69 15.49 3.46
N GLU A 112 -17.16 15.23 4.65
CA GLU A 112 -17.22 16.15 5.79
C GLU A 112 -16.05 17.14 5.81
N LEU A 113 -14.82 16.69 5.53
CA LEU A 113 -13.65 17.57 5.57
C LEU A 113 -13.43 18.31 4.24
N LEU A 114 -13.64 17.64 3.10
CA LEU A 114 -13.35 18.21 1.78
C LEU A 114 -14.59 18.70 1.02
N ALA A 115 -15.81 18.44 1.53
CA ALA A 115 -17.08 18.77 0.89
C ALA A 115 -17.23 18.18 -0.53
N VAL A 116 -16.69 16.99 -0.76
CA VAL A 116 -16.74 16.26 -2.04
C VAL A 116 -17.57 14.99 -1.87
N PRO A 117 -18.74 14.86 -2.54
CA PRO A 117 -19.55 13.64 -2.46
C PRO A 117 -18.85 12.46 -3.15
N VAL A 118 -18.94 11.26 -2.56
CA VAL A 118 -18.32 10.04 -3.11
C VAL A 118 -19.32 8.90 -3.26
N ILE A 119 -18.98 7.93 -4.11
CA ILE A 119 -19.77 6.70 -4.28
C ILE A 119 -18.95 5.53 -3.73
N LYS A 120 -19.40 4.95 -2.61
CA LYS A 120 -18.83 3.72 -2.06
C LYS A 120 -19.17 2.55 -2.99
N GLY A 121 -18.18 1.70 -3.28
CA GLY A 121 -18.36 0.59 -4.21
C GLY A 121 -17.30 -0.50 -4.08
N MET A 122 -17.53 -1.61 -4.77
CA MET A 122 -16.58 -2.73 -4.87
C MET A 122 -16.02 -2.77 -6.29
N LYS A 123 -14.69 -2.91 -6.41
CA LYS A 123 -14.04 -3.08 -7.70
C LYS A 123 -14.44 -4.40 -8.35
N SER A 124 -14.47 -4.43 -9.68
CA SER A 124 -14.68 -5.66 -10.46
C SER A 124 -13.47 -6.59 -10.34
N GLU A 125 -13.61 -7.84 -10.75
CA GLU A 125 -12.50 -8.80 -10.75
C GLU A 125 -11.29 -8.35 -11.59
N ALA A 126 -11.51 -7.54 -12.63
CA ALA A 126 -10.45 -7.00 -13.47
C ALA A 126 -9.74 -5.78 -12.85
N GLU A 127 -10.35 -5.13 -11.86
CA GLU A 127 -9.91 -3.86 -11.27
C GLU A 127 -9.56 -3.97 -9.78
N LYS A 128 -9.71 -5.18 -9.20
CA LYS A 128 -9.30 -5.44 -7.82
C LYS A 128 -7.77 -5.38 -7.72
N PHE A 129 -7.28 -5.20 -6.50
CA PHE A 129 -5.86 -5.26 -6.23
C PHE A 129 -5.31 -6.63 -6.68
N ALA A 130 -4.18 -6.60 -7.39
CA ALA A 130 -3.43 -7.78 -7.83
C ALA A 130 -2.89 -8.58 -6.63
#